data_AF-A0A3D3F8N4-F1
#
_entry.id   AF-A0A3D3F8N4-F1
#
_cell.length_a   1.000
_cell.length_b   1.000
_cell.length_c   1.000
_cell.angle_alpha   90.00
_cell.angle_beta   90.00
_cell.angle_gamma   90.00
#
_symmetry.space_group_name_H-M   'P 1'
#
loop_
_entity.id
_entity.type
_entity.pdbx_description
1 polymer ?
#
loop_
_entity_poly.entity_id
_entity_poly.type
_entity_poly.pdbx_seq_one_letter_code
_entity_poly.pdbx_strand_id
1 'polypeptide(L)'
;MAGVLLSCERDYQAPPLTEPEYTGTEANMTIAKLKSLYATISDPTLIDVDYIIKATVTANDISGNIYKQLYIQDETGGINIGVDQNSIYTDFRVGQEIYLHLKGLYMIVYGEQLQIGYAATNANRIPWEVFNYYIFKNKWPLEENAKPKTIKLSELNDDMVNTLVKLENVYFPDGGKLPFSDTDATTNRTLKDGDGNSII
;
A
#
# COMPACT_ATOMS: atom_id res chain seq x y z
N MET A 1 30.37 45.54 -40.93
CA MET A 1 29.15 44.72 -41.13
C MET A 1 29.06 43.79 -39.93
N ALA A 2 28.31 44.20 -38.90
CA ALA A 2 28.20 43.44 -37.66
C ALA A 2 26.88 42.65 -37.71
N GLY A 3 26.99 41.32 -37.82
CA GLY A 3 25.85 40.42 -37.76
C GLY A 3 25.47 40.16 -36.31
N VAL A 4 24.27 40.54 -35.93
CA VAL A 4 23.67 40.19 -34.63
C VAL A 4 23.06 38.79 -34.78
N LEU A 5 23.55 37.84 -33.98
CA LEU A 5 22.94 36.51 -33.86
C LEU A 5 21.80 36.62 -32.83
N LEU A 6 20.55 36.65 -33.32
CA LEU A 6 19.37 36.49 -32.47
C LEU A 6 19.10 34.99 -32.31
N SER A 7 19.50 34.44 -31.15
CA SER A 7 19.04 33.12 -30.72
C SER A 7 17.65 33.27 -30.12
N CYS A 8 16.64 32.65 -30.73
CA CYS A 8 15.35 32.43 -30.06
C CYS A 8 15.54 31.32 -29.03
N GLU A 9 15.79 31.66 -27.76
CA GLU A 9 15.49 30.72 -26.69
C GLU A 9 13.97 30.53 -26.66
N ARG A 10 13.52 29.31 -26.97
CA ARG A 10 12.14 28.91 -26.67
C ARG A 10 12.08 28.82 -25.15
N ASP A 11 11.39 29.78 -24.54
CA ASP A 11 11.08 29.73 -23.12
C ASP A 11 10.31 28.41 -22.87
N TYR A 12 10.98 27.46 -22.24
CA TYR A 12 10.48 26.10 -22.07
C TYR A 12 9.44 26.17 -20.95
N GLN A 13 8.20 26.48 -21.29
CA GLN A 13 7.10 26.37 -20.34
C GLN A 13 6.93 24.89 -20.00
N ALA A 14 7.42 24.49 -18.83
CA ALA A 14 7.15 23.19 -18.29
C ALA A 14 5.64 22.96 -18.28
N PRO A 15 5.13 21.79 -18.70
CA PRO A 15 3.72 21.51 -18.62
C PRO A 15 3.25 21.75 -17.18
N PRO A 16 2.08 22.39 -16.97
CA PRO A 16 1.61 22.67 -15.64
C PRO A 16 1.46 21.37 -14.86
N LEU A 17 2.12 21.29 -13.70
CA LEU A 17 1.92 20.21 -12.75
C LEU A 17 0.56 20.42 -12.10
N THR A 18 -0.45 19.69 -12.57
CA THR A 18 -1.79 19.72 -11.98
C THR A 18 -1.85 18.73 -10.83
N GLU A 19 -2.28 19.21 -9.66
CA GLU A 19 -2.59 18.35 -8.53
C GLU A 19 -3.72 17.38 -8.91
N PRO A 20 -3.61 16.07 -8.57
CA PRO A 20 -4.72 15.15 -8.75
C PRO A 20 -5.92 15.59 -7.92
N GLU A 21 -7.11 15.61 -8.52
CA GLU A 21 -8.35 15.89 -7.83
C GLU A 21 -9.36 14.79 -8.15
N TYR A 22 -9.86 14.12 -7.12
CA TYR A 22 -10.92 13.14 -7.28
C TYR A 22 -12.28 13.83 -7.21
N THR A 23 -13.05 13.74 -8.31
CA THR A 23 -14.38 14.35 -8.45
C THR A 23 -15.51 13.31 -8.50
N GLY A 24 -15.22 12.07 -8.10
CA GLY A 24 -16.19 10.98 -8.12
C GLY A 24 -17.08 10.94 -6.89
N THR A 25 -17.75 9.81 -6.69
CA THR A 25 -18.60 9.55 -5.52
C THR A 25 -17.77 9.42 -4.23
N GLU A 26 -18.32 9.94 -3.14
CA GLU A 26 -17.70 9.87 -1.82
C GLU A 26 -17.51 8.43 -1.32
N ALA A 27 -16.53 8.25 -0.44
CA ALA A 27 -16.30 6.97 0.21
C ALA A 27 -17.49 6.56 1.08
N ASN A 28 -17.90 5.30 0.95
CA ASN A 28 -19.05 4.72 1.65
C ASN A 28 -18.69 3.44 2.43
N MET A 29 -17.41 3.07 2.43
CA MET A 29 -16.87 1.88 3.06
C MET A 29 -15.58 2.22 3.82
N THR A 30 -15.35 1.51 4.92
CA THR A 30 -14.07 1.54 5.65
C THR A 30 -13.37 0.19 5.54
N ILE A 31 -12.05 0.18 5.68
CA ILE A 31 -11.24 -1.03 5.56
C ILE A 31 -11.60 -2.05 6.63
N ALA A 32 -11.78 -1.64 7.88
CA ALA A 32 -12.17 -2.56 8.96
C ALA A 32 -13.54 -3.21 8.67
N LYS A 33 -14.52 -2.44 8.17
CA LYS A 33 -15.84 -2.98 7.82
C LYS A 33 -15.76 -3.93 6.63
N LEU A 34 -14.93 -3.61 5.63
CA LEU A 34 -14.66 -4.51 4.51
C LEU A 34 -14.06 -5.83 5.00
N LYS A 35 -12.99 -5.78 5.83
CA LYS A 35 -12.37 -6.99 6.41
C LYS A 35 -13.39 -7.84 7.18
N SER A 36 -14.23 -7.22 8.01
CA SER A 36 -15.28 -7.93 8.76
C SER A 36 -16.33 -8.59 7.87
N LEU A 37 -16.73 -7.92 6.77
CA LEU A 37 -17.72 -8.48 5.83
C LEU A 37 -17.21 -9.76 5.15
N TYR A 38 -15.90 -9.85 4.92
CA TYR A 38 -15.26 -10.95 4.21
C TYR A 38 -14.41 -11.84 5.12
N ALA A 39 -14.55 -11.75 6.44
CA ALA A 39 -13.69 -12.43 7.41
C ALA A 39 -13.71 -13.97 7.30
N THR A 40 -14.80 -14.53 6.77
CA THR A 40 -15.03 -15.99 6.72
C THR A 40 -14.90 -16.59 5.33
N ILE A 41 -14.43 -15.84 4.34
CA ILE A 41 -14.29 -16.37 2.98
C ILE A 41 -13.11 -17.35 2.90
N SER A 42 -13.30 -18.45 2.18
CA SER A 42 -12.23 -19.40 1.82
C SER A 42 -11.80 -19.23 0.37
N ASP A 43 -12.72 -18.81 -0.49
CA ASP A 43 -12.54 -18.71 -1.94
C ASP A 43 -12.64 -17.25 -2.39
N PRO A 44 -11.98 -16.88 -3.51
CA PRO A 44 -12.12 -15.56 -4.11
C PRO A 44 -13.58 -15.17 -4.28
N THR A 45 -13.99 -14.09 -3.63
CA THR A 45 -15.38 -13.62 -3.61
C THR A 45 -15.50 -12.28 -4.32
N LEU A 46 -16.39 -12.21 -5.31
CA LEU A 46 -16.68 -10.99 -6.05
C LEU A 46 -17.30 -9.93 -5.13
N ILE A 47 -16.82 -8.69 -5.24
CA ILE A 47 -17.45 -7.52 -4.64
C ILE A 47 -18.42 -6.94 -5.68
N ASP A 48 -19.71 -7.26 -5.60
CA ASP A 48 -20.74 -6.77 -6.55
C ASP A 48 -21.48 -5.50 -6.04
N VAL A 49 -21.07 -4.99 -4.88
CA VAL A 49 -21.61 -3.75 -4.31
C VAL A 49 -20.68 -2.60 -4.65
N ASP A 50 -21.25 -1.42 -4.92
CA ASP A 50 -20.51 -0.20 -5.23
C ASP A 50 -19.87 0.42 -3.98
N TYR A 51 -18.88 -0.30 -3.43
CA TYR A 51 -18.10 0.15 -2.29
C TYR A 51 -16.91 0.98 -2.75
N ILE A 52 -16.74 2.11 -2.07
CA ILE A 52 -15.66 3.06 -2.31
C ILE A 52 -14.95 3.32 -1.00
N ILE A 53 -13.64 3.10 -1.01
CA ILE A 53 -12.74 3.39 0.12
C ILE A 53 -11.91 4.60 -0.22
N LYS A 54 -11.84 5.56 0.71
CA LYS A 54 -10.83 6.60 0.72
C LYS A 54 -9.73 6.20 1.68
N ALA A 55 -8.49 6.17 1.21
CA ALA A 55 -7.35 5.72 2.00
C ALA A 55 -6.06 6.43 1.59
N THR A 56 -5.02 6.25 2.39
CA THR A 56 -3.66 6.71 2.08
C THR A 56 -2.79 5.52 1.75
N VAL A 57 -1.93 5.67 0.73
CA VAL A 57 -0.86 4.70 0.43
C VAL A 57 0.19 4.75 1.54
N THR A 58 0.43 3.62 2.21
CA THR A 58 1.40 3.51 3.31
C THR A 58 2.64 2.72 2.95
N ALA A 59 2.55 1.77 2.00
CA ALA A 59 3.70 1.05 1.48
C ALA A 59 3.49 0.60 0.03
N ASN A 60 4.59 0.44 -0.69
CA ASN A 60 4.63 0.02 -2.09
C ASN A 60 5.93 -0.75 -2.37
N ASP A 61 6.18 -1.04 -3.64
CA ASP A 61 7.27 -1.91 -4.10
C ASP A 61 8.65 -1.26 -4.24
N ILE A 62 8.83 -0.02 -3.77
CA ILE A 62 10.08 0.73 -3.92
C ILE A 62 11.30 0.03 -3.29
N SER A 63 11.11 -0.69 -2.18
CA SER A 63 12.19 -1.36 -1.44
C SER A 63 12.52 -2.75 -2.00
N GLY A 64 11.70 -3.28 -2.91
CA GLY A 64 11.79 -4.66 -3.40
C GLY A 64 11.31 -5.73 -2.42
N ASN A 65 11.13 -5.42 -1.12
CA ASN A 65 10.61 -6.36 -0.13
C ASN A 65 9.11 -6.62 -0.30
N ILE A 66 8.38 -5.62 -0.79
CA ILE A 66 6.94 -5.70 -1.07
C ILE A 66 6.78 -5.83 -2.59
N TYR A 67 6.66 -7.05 -3.10
CA TYR A 67 6.66 -7.27 -4.55
C TYR A 67 5.24 -7.23 -5.15
N LYS A 68 4.99 -6.33 -6.11
CA LYS A 68 3.72 -6.25 -6.86
C LYS A 68 2.49 -6.06 -5.97
N GLN A 69 2.65 -5.21 -4.95
CA GLN A 69 1.66 -4.99 -3.90
C GLN A 69 1.61 -3.49 -3.54
N LEU A 70 0.41 -2.99 -3.28
CA LEU A 70 0.16 -1.66 -2.74
C LEU A 70 -0.57 -1.80 -1.40
N TYR A 71 -0.06 -1.14 -0.36
CA TYR A 71 -0.69 -1.13 0.95
C TYR A 71 -1.39 0.21 1.14
N ILE A 72 -2.65 0.14 1.52
CA ILE A 72 -3.48 1.31 1.79
C ILE A 72 -4.02 1.24 3.22
N GLN A 73 -4.20 2.40 3.83
CA GLN A 73 -4.71 2.52 5.19
C GLN A 73 -5.69 3.69 5.29
N ASP A 74 -6.80 3.46 6.00
CA ASP A 74 -7.72 4.50 6.44
C ASP A 74 -7.65 4.64 7.97
N GLU A 75 -8.56 5.41 8.57
CA GLU A 75 -8.58 5.62 10.02
C GLU A 75 -8.92 4.34 10.82
N THR A 76 -9.43 3.29 10.16
CA THR A 76 -9.96 2.08 10.78
C THR A 76 -9.07 0.86 10.63
N GLY A 77 -8.21 0.80 9.61
CA GLY A 77 -7.32 -0.32 9.38
C GLY A 77 -6.59 -0.26 8.05
N GLY A 78 -5.87 -1.34 7.74
CA GLY A 78 -5.04 -1.46 6.54
C GLY A 78 -5.43 -2.68 5.71
N ILE A 79 -5.20 -2.60 4.40
CA ILE A 79 -5.37 -3.71 3.47
C ILE A 79 -4.37 -3.59 2.32
N ASN A 80 -3.91 -4.74 1.83
CA ASN A 80 -3.04 -4.79 0.67
C ASN A 80 -3.84 -5.10 -0.61
N ILE A 81 -3.31 -4.64 -1.73
CA ILE A 81 -3.85 -4.82 -3.07
C ILE A 81 -2.76 -5.45 -3.92
N GLY A 82 -3.04 -6.63 -4.48
CA GLY A 82 -2.14 -7.27 -5.44
C GLY A 82 -2.30 -6.63 -6.81
N VAL A 83 -1.22 -6.10 -7.38
CA VAL A 83 -1.23 -5.41 -8.69
C VAL A 83 -0.16 -6.01 -9.57
N ASP A 84 -0.49 -6.40 -10.80
CA ASP A 84 0.45 -7.11 -11.68
C ASP A 84 1.48 -6.18 -12.37
N GLN A 85 1.93 -5.14 -11.68
CA GLN A 85 2.82 -4.11 -12.19
C GLN A 85 4.08 -3.99 -11.33
N ASN A 86 5.23 -3.77 -11.97
CA ASN A 86 6.45 -3.39 -11.26
C ASN A 86 6.55 -1.86 -11.16
N SER A 87 7.29 -1.39 -10.17
CA SER A 87 7.52 0.02 -9.93
C SER A 87 6.24 0.81 -9.66
N ILE A 88 5.27 0.22 -8.99
CA ILE A 88 4.00 0.87 -8.60
C ILE A 88 4.26 2.18 -7.85
N TYR A 89 5.36 2.24 -7.08
CA TYR A 89 5.82 3.42 -6.37
C TYR A 89 6.02 4.68 -7.24
N THR A 90 6.20 4.55 -8.56
CA THR A 90 6.34 5.71 -9.45
C THR A 90 5.05 6.50 -9.57
N ASP A 91 3.92 5.79 -9.53
CA ASP A 91 2.58 6.35 -9.70
C ASP A 91 1.85 6.53 -8.36
N PHE A 92 2.07 5.63 -7.41
CA PHE A 92 1.43 5.60 -6.10
C PHE A 92 2.49 5.67 -4.99
N ARG A 93 2.87 6.90 -4.68
CA ARG A 93 3.85 7.21 -3.63
C ARG A 93 3.22 7.10 -2.25
N VAL A 94 4.05 6.78 -1.25
CA VAL A 94 3.64 6.85 0.16
C VAL A 94 3.13 8.26 0.49
N GLY A 95 2.01 8.34 1.21
CA GLY A 95 1.34 9.59 1.54
C GLY A 95 0.31 10.08 0.50
N GLN A 96 0.17 9.39 -0.64
CA GLN A 96 -0.86 9.65 -1.65
C GLN A 96 -2.24 9.26 -1.11
N GLU A 97 -3.17 10.22 -1.06
CA GLU A 97 -4.59 9.93 -0.84
C GLU A 97 -5.18 9.34 -2.14
N ILE A 98 -5.96 8.28 -2.00
CA ILE A 98 -6.62 7.58 -3.11
C ILE A 98 -8.08 7.30 -2.78
N TYR A 99 -8.87 7.14 -3.84
CA TYR A 99 -10.18 6.52 -3.81
C TYR A 99 -10.10 5.21 -4.59
N LEU A 100 -10.54 4.12 -3.97
CA LEU A 100 -10.57 2.79 -4.56
C LEU A 100 -12.02 2.33 -4.71
N HIS A 101 -12.44 2.13 -5.95
CA HIS A 101 -13.71 1.53 -6.30
C HIS A 101 -13.57 0.02 -6.27
N LEU A 102 -14.47 -0.67 -5.57
CA LEU A 102 -14.32 -2.11 -5.34
C LEU A 102 -15.24 -2.97 -6.21
N LYS A 103 -16.27 -2.40 -6.83
CA LYS A 103 -17.25 -3.18 -7.59
C LYS A 103 -16.64 -3.86 -8.82
N GLY A 104 -16.60 -5.18 -8.84
CA GLY A 104 -15.96 -5.95 -9.90
C GLY A 104 -14.55 -6.43 -9.56
N LEU A 105 -13.98 -5.97 -8.43
CA LEU A 105 -12.81 -6.56 -7.82
C LEU A 105 -13.21 -7.72 -6.90
N TYR A 106 -12.22 -8.46 -6.42
CA TYR A 106 -12.41 -9.62 -5.57
C TYR A 106 -11.74 -9.44 -4.22
N MET A 107 -12.44 -9.89 -3.18
CA MET A 107 -11.80 -10.23 -1.92
C MET A 107 -11.24 -11.65 -2.01
N ILE A 108 -9.98 -11.82 -1.61
CA ILE A 108 -9.29 -13.10 -1.63
C ILE A 108 -8.59 -13.33 -0.29
N VAL A 109 -8.22 -14.58 -0.02
CA VAL A 109 -7.29 -14.94 1.05
C VAL A 109 -5.97 -15.37 0.42
N TYR A 110 -4.88 -14.68 0.78
CA TYR A 110 -3.52 -15.01 0.35
C TYR A 110 -2.58 -14.90 1.55
N GLY A 111 -1.81 -15.96 1.83
CA GLY A 111 -0.92 -15.99 3.00
C GLY A 111 -1.68 -15.77 4.32
N GLU A 112 -2.87 -16.38 4.46
CA GLU A 112 -3.76 -16.25 5.63
C GLU A 112 -4.31 -14.83 5.87
N GLN A 113 -4.15 -13.93 4.90
CA GLN A 113 -4.59 -12.53 5.00
C GLN A 113 -5.59 -12.19 3.90
N LEU A 114 -6.56 -11.33 4.25
CA LEU A 114 -7.45 -10.73 3.27
C LEU A 114 -6.69 -9.73 2.40
N GLN A 115 -6.87 -9.86 1.09
CA GLN A 115 -6.29 -9.00 0.08
C GLN A 115 -7.37 -8.60 -0.94
N ILE A 116 -7.22 -7.42 -1.55
CA ILE A 116 -7.99 -7.02 -2.73
C ILE A 116 -7.25 -7.50 -3.98
N GLY A 117 -7.96 -8.20 -4.86
CA GLY A 117 -7.39 -8.86 -6.02
C GLY A 117 -8.36 -9.00 -7.18
N TYR A 118 -8.03 -9.94 -8.09
CA TYR A 118 -8.83 -10.22 -9.28
C TYR A 118 -8.86 -11.72 -9.57
N ALA A 119 -10.05 -12.32 -9.59
CA ALA A 119 -10.20 -13.78 -9.71
C ALA A 119 -9.79 -14.37 -11.05
N ALA A 120 -9.62 -13.54 -12.10
CA ALA A 120 -9.23 -14.04 -13.42
C ALA A 120 -7.72 -14.30 -13.57
N THR A 121 -6.91 -14.15 -12.51
CA THR A 121 -5.46 -14.33 -12.58
C THR A 121 -4.97 -15.39 -11.60
N ASN A 122 -3.95 -16.17 -12.01
CA ASN A 122 -3.38 -17.25 -11.20
C ASN A 122 -2.71 -16.76 -9.90
N ALA A 123 -2.32 -15.48 -9.84
CA ALA A 123 -1.72 -14.86 -8.65
C ALA A 123 -2.70 -13.93 -7.92
N ASN A 124 -3.97 -13.92 -8.32
CA ASN A 124 -5.03 -13.03 -7.85
C ASN A 124 -4.62 -11.54 -7.81
N ARG A 125 -3.71 -11.14 -8.70
CA ARG A 125 -3.28 -9.75 -8.89
C ARG A 125 -4.19 -9.08 -9.91
N ILE A 126 -4.43 -7.79 -9.73
CA ILE A 126 -5.19 -6.98 -10.67
C ILE A 126 -4.24 -6.58 -11.82
N PRO A 127 -4.56 -6.88 -13.09
CA PRO A 127 -3.80 -6.36 -14.23
C PRO A 127 -3.71 -4.84 -14.18
N TRP A 128 -2.58 -4.25 -14.61
CA TRP A 128 -2.32 -2.83 -14.41
C TRP A 128 -3.38 -1.91 -15.02
N GLU A 129 -3.82 -2.23 -16.23
CA GLU A 129 -4.83 -1.47 -16.96
C GLU A 129 -6.19 -1.51 -16.26
N VAL A 130 -6.52 -2.67 -15.67
CA VAL A 130 -7.74 -2.85 -14.87
C VAL A 130 -7.59 -2.08 -13.56
N PHE A 131 -6.46 -2.18 -12.87
CA PHE A 131 -6.20 -1.49 -11.61
C PHE A 131 -6.38 0.03 -11.76
N ASN A 132 -5.81 0.63 -12.81
CA ASN A 132 -5.94 2.07 -13.09
C ASN A 132 -7.38 2.53 -13.39
N TYR A 133 -8.30 1.62 -13.71
CA TYR A 133 -9.71 1.95 -13.84
C TYR A 133 -10.42 2.07 -12.48
N TYR A 134 -9.90 1.38 -11.46
CA TYR A 134 -10.52 1.28 -10.14
C TYR A 134 -9.94 2.24 -9.10
N ILE A 135 -8.72 2.73 -9.31
CA ILE A 135 -8.03 3.59 -8.35
C ILE A 135 -7.88 5.02 -8.90
N PHE A 136 -8.16 5.99 -8.05
CA PHE A 136 -8.10 7.39 -8.38
C PHE A 136 -7.24 8.13 -7.36
N LYS A 137 -6.28 8.94 -7.82
CA LYS A 137 -5.44 9.77 -6.96
C LYS A 137 -6.18 11.04 -6.55
N ASN A 138 -5.98 11.46 -5.31
CA ASN A 138 -6.44 12.75 -4.81
C ASN A 138 -5.32 13.46 -4.06
N LYS A 139 -5.14 14.75 -4.31
CA LYS A 139 -4.08 15.61 -3.76
C LYS A 139 -2.66 15.13 -4.12
N TRP A 140 -1.68 15.95 -3.80
CA TRP A 140 -0.29 15.52 -3.80
C TRP A 140 0.00 14.52 -2.67
N PRO A 141 0.99 13.63 -2.85
CA PRO A 141 1.46 12.78 -1.77
C PRO A 141 2.14 13.63 -0.70
N LEU A 142 1.69 13.48 0.55
CA LEU A 142 2.22 14.20 1.69
C LEU A 142 2.71 13.20 2.74
N GLU A 143 3.94 13.40 3.23
CA GLU A 143 4.55 12.52 4.22
C GLU A 143 3.71 12.44 5.50
N GLU A 144 3.04 13.54 5.89
CA GLU A 144 2.19 13.53 7.07
C GLU A 144 1.01 12.57 7.01
N ASN A 145 0.56 12.17 5.82
CA ASN A 145 -0.56 11.25 5.65
C ASN A 145 -0.16 9.80 5.95
N ALA A 146 1.13 9.48 5.95
CA ALA A 146 1.66 8.13 6.18
C ALA A 146 2.54 8.06 7.43
N LYS A 147 2.17 8.78 8.50
CA LYS A 147 2.86 8.69 9.79
C LYS A 147 2.54 7.36 10.48
N PRO A 148 3.56 6.57 10.88
CA PRO A 148 3.33 5.32 11.58
C PRO A 148 2.71 5.56 12.96
N LYS A 149 1.83 4.65 13.38
CA LYS A 149 1.36 4.60 14.76
C LYS A 149 2.43 3.97 15.64
N THR A 150 2.98 4.74 16.59
CA THR A 150 3.90 4.17 17.59
C THR A 150 3.12 3.29 18.57
N ILE A 151 3.55 2.04 18.72
CA ILE A 151 2.95 1.06 19.63
C ILE A 151 4.04 0.24 20.32
N LYS A 152 3.67 -0.45 21.40
CA LYS A 152 4.48 -1.50 22.03
C LYS A 152 4.31 -2.83 21.34
N LEU A 153 5.29 -3.72 21.51
CA LEU A 153 5.23 -5.07 20.96
C LEU A 153 4.01 -5.86 21.47
N SER A 154 3.65 -5.67 22.73
CA SER A 154 2.48 -6.29 23.37
C SER A 154 1.12 -5.78 22.89
N GLU A 155 1.08 -4.68 22.13
CA GLU A 155 -0.17 -4.10 21.61
C GLU A 155 -0.53 -4.61 20.20
N LEU A 156 0.38 -5.35 19.56
CA LEU A 156 0.12 -5.98 18.26
C LEU A 156 -1.07 -6.93 18.33
N ASN A 157 -1.92 -6.85 17.31
CA ASN A 157 -3.08 -7.71 17.13
C ASN A 157 -3.48 -7.77 15.65
N ASP A 158 -4.39 -8.67 15.31
CA ASP A 158 -4.79 -8.97 13.94
C ASP A 158 -5.45 -7.80 13.20
N ASP A 159 -6.04 -6.84 13.94
CA ASP A 159 -6.64 -5.64 13.33
C ASP A 159 -5.57 -4.73 12.73
N MET A 160 -4.33 -4.80 13.22
CA MET A 160 -3.18 -4.02 12.74
C MET A 160 -2.50 -4.63 11.52
N VAL A 161 -2.88 -5.82 11.07
CA VAL A 161 -2.34 -6.42 9.84
C VAL A 161 -2.58 -5.48 8.66
N ASN A 162 -1.53 -5.24 7.86
CA ASN A 162 -1.45 -4.30 6.74
C ASN A 162 -1.49 -2.80 7.12
N THR A 163 -1.34 -2.45 8.40
CA THR A 163 -1.19 -1.06 8.85
C THR A 163 0.27 -0.66 9.05
N LEU A 164 0.55 0.64 8.98
CA LEU A 164 1.86 1.21 9.22
C LEU A 164 2.06 1.54 10.71
N VAL A 165 2.92 0.77 11.35
CA VAL A 165 3.24 0.90 12.78
C VAL A 165 4.73 1.12 13.01
N LYS A 166 5.06 1.75 14.13
CA LYS A 166 6.43 1.91 14.61
C LYS A 166 6.55 1.22 15.97
N LEU A 167 7.45 0.25 16.06
CA LEU A 167 7.84 -0.37 17.31
C LEU A 167 9.07 0.34 17.85
N GLU A 168 9.04 0.71 19.13
CA GLU A 168 10.17 1.34 19.82
C GLU A 168 10.77 0.40 20.87
N ASN A 169 12.06 0.58 21.17
CA ASN A 169 12.79 -0.19 22.17
C ASN A 169 12.78 -1.71 21.92
N VAL A 170 12.81 -2.10 20.64
CA VAL A 170 12.91 -3.49 20.21
C VAL A 170 14.32 -3.82 19.70
N TYR A 171 14.70 -5.08 19.81
CA TYR A 171 15.99 -5.58 19.35
C TYR A 171 15.89 -7.04 18.88
N PHE A 172 16.76 -7.41 17.95
CA PHE A 172 17.00 -8.81 17.61
C PHE A 172 18.07 -9.37 18.57
N PRO A 173 17.82 -10.47 19.31
CA PRO A 173 18.79 -11.04 20.26
C PRO A 173 20.14 -11.42 19.62
N ASP A 174 20.10 -11.79 18.34
CA ASP A 174 21.27 -12.12 17.53
C ASP A 174 21.67 -11.01 16.56
N GLY A 175 21.13 -9.80 16.74
CA GLY A 175 21.48 -8.62 15.97
C GLY A 175 22.98 -8.34 16.02
N GLY A 176 23.61 -8.17 14.86
CA GLY A 176 25.06 -8.00 14.73
C GLY A 176 25.88 -9.29 14.87
N LYS A 177 25.25 -10.43 15.16
CA LYS A 177 25.89 -11.77 15.15
C LYS A 177 25.48 -12.58 13.93
N LEU A 178 24.18 -12.58 13.62
CA LEU A 178 23.61 -13.27 12.46
C LEU A 178 23.14 -12.26 11.40
N PRO A 179 23.15 -12.66 10.11
CA PRO A 179 22.48 -11.89 9.06
C PRO A 179 20.95 -11.89 9.26
N PHE A 180 20.27 -10.94 8.61
CA PHE A 180 18.81 -10.85 8.64
C PHE A 180 18.13 -12.12 8.09
N SER A 181 18.73 -12.77 7.10
CA SER A 181 18.29 -14.05 6.54
C SER A 181 19.47 -15.01 6.39
N ASP A 182 19.20 -16.30 6.45
CA ASP A 182 20.19 -17.30 6.06
C ASP A 182 20.28 -17.38 4.53
N THR A 183 21.39 -17.92 4.02
CA THR A 183 21.61 -18.02 2.57
C THR A 183 20.54 -18.89 1.92
N ASP A 184 19.85 -18.35 0.92
CA ASP A 184 18.83 -19.04 0.11
C ASP A 184 17.68 -19.69 0.91
N ALA A 185 17.36 -19.14 2.08
CA ALA A 185 16.31 -19.67 2.95
C ALA A 185 15.35 -18.59 3.45
N THR A 186 14.08 -18.97 3.58
CA THR A 186 13.11 -18.21 4.39
C THR A 186 13.48 -18.40 5.85
N THR A 187 13.76 -17.29 6.52
CA THR A 187 14.33 -17.29 7.86
C THR A 187 13.50 -16.41 8.78
N ASN A 188 13.05 -16.98 9.89
CA ASN A 188 12.43 -16.22 10.96
C ASN A 188 13.49 -15.75 11.96
N ARG A 189 13.37 -14.51 12.44
CA ARG A 189 14.24 -13.93 13.48
C ARG A 189 13.36 -13.38 14.59
N THR A 190 13.60 -13.82 15.83
CA THR A 190 12.85 -13.33 16.98
C THR A 190 13.15 -11.86 17.24
N LEU A 191 12.11 -11.05 17.35
CA LEU A 191 12.19 -9.66 17.81
C LEU A 191 11.74 -9.61 19.26
N LYS A 192 12.49 -8.90 20.12
CA LYS A 192 12.18 -8.73 21.55
C LYS A 192 12.10 -7.26 21.92
N ASP A 193 11.37 -6.95 22.99
CA ASP A 193 11.43 -5.64 23.65
C ASP A 193 12.14 -5.71 25.01
N GLY A 194 12.31 -4.55 25.65
CA GLY A 194 12.90 -4.43 26.99
C GLY A 194 12.03 -4.98 28.12
N ASP A 195 10.73 -5.19 27.87
CA ASP A 195 9.75 -5.68 28.84
C ASP A 195 9.67 -7.23 28.84
N GLY A 196 10.41 -7.90 27.95
CA GLY A 196 10.48 -9.35 27.85
C GLY A 196 9.47 -9.96 26.88
N ASN A 197 8.70 -9.15 26.15
CA ASN A 197 7.82 -9.64 25.09
C ASN A 197 8.65 -10.06 23.87
N SER A 198 8.12 -10.98 23.09
CA SER A 198 8.77 -11.45 21.86
C SER A 198 7.77 -11.83 20.78
N ILE A 199 8.14 -11.60 19.52
CA ILE A 199 7.41 -12.05 18.33
C ILE A 199 8.38 -12.74 17.37
N ILE A 200 7.84 -13.55 16.45
CA ILE A 200 8.54 -14.20 15.36
C ILE A 200 7.97 -13.80 14.01
#